data_AF-A0A9P5SA58-F1
#
_entry.id   AF-A0A9P5SA58-F1
#
_cell.length_a   1.000
_cell.length_b   1.000
_cell.length_c   1.000
_cell.angle_alpha   90.00
_cell.angle_beta   90.00
_cell.angle_gamma   90.00
#
_symmetry.space_group_name_H-M   'P 1'
#
loop_
_entity.id
_entity.type
_entity.pdbx_description
1 polymer ?
#
loop_
_entity_poly.entity_id
_entity_poly.type
_entity_poly.pdbx_seq_one_letter_code
_entity_poly.pdbx_strand_id
1 'polypeptide(L)'
;MPCGVPCDRLPCNMRCEKLLPCKHQCPSVCGEICPSSKFCVKCKDPKTMSMVVDMVTTSCLGETDVDKNPILVLSCGHALTITTLDDMMEMGIYYKQRIDPVTGATVYVAKRPLTSNGVKQVPCPSCQQPIVSPLRYGRRIRHVQLGMCLKEHLVHQEKAMTTAMDLLDDARMDIEDGRDLFMLKISRTPIYSKFAPPEPASRRLGKYAHEADAFPIMDFFTIVETYSIPPEHHRAWIDHMKPVVSAIKELNNVNKKATKSPTSEMFEAAFSHLCQVKVEEEAWPALGTKGHSSTGFSTDVMDLEGASASMVRECIIECGLPADGHGGSSYIASLVEKINVLLLVLSEASATMESVGPLTGWYWFVEDLRNCCLVYTDLAMEAAANGHYYHRVAYLRVVLLELLCDQVRWLGLRPLPDDQAAREIRFKHVHRFLELFLEEMEELEEGCPLGVKEGCLARSKEIEEKMVTALRIMQGELFLSQPNMIESIQVVCPMLSRISERSQWHQCTKGHY
;
A
#
# COMPACT_ATOMS: atom_id res chain seq x y z
N MET A 1 -0.70 -23.42 15.44
CA MET A 1 -0.68 -21.98 15.77
C MET A 1 -2.03 -21.61 16.37
N PRO A 2 -2.11 -20.78 17.44
CA PRO A 2 -3.39 -20.21 17.82
C PRO A 2 -3.88 -19.31 16.67
N CYS A 3 -5.13 -19.47 16.24
CA CYS A 3 -5.70 -18.70 15.13
C CYS A 3 -5.62 -17.18 15.40
N GLY A 4 -5.02 -16.38 14.53
CA GLY A 4 -4.99 -14.91 14.70
C GLY A 4 -6.35 -14.22 14.45
N VAL A 5 -7.33 -14.99 13.96
CA VAL A 5 -8.60 -14.51 13.41
C VAL A 5 -9.60 -14.18 14.52
N PRO A 6 -10.30 -13.03 14.46
CA PRO A 6 -11.47 -12.77 15.30
C PRO A 6 -12.42 -13.97 15.33
N CYS A 7 -12.79 -14.41 16.54
CA CYS A 7 -13.63 -15.59 16.71
C CYS A 7 -15.02 -15.41 16.08
N ASP A 8 -15.52 -16.47 15.43
CA ASP A 8 -16.86 -16.52 14.84
C ASP A 8 -17.93 -17.15 15.74
N ARG A 9 -17.50 -17.74 16.87
CA ARG A 9 -18.41 -18.39 17.81
C ARG A 9 -19.26 -17.36 18.56
N LEU A 10 -20.59 -17.51 18.50
CA LEU A 10 -21.50 -16.71 19.31
C LEU A 10 -21.33 -17.00 20.82
N PRO A 11 -21.31 -15.97 21.67
CA PRO A 11 -21.22 -16.14 23.12
C PRO A 11 -22.39 -16.95 23.69
N CYS A 12 -22.10 -17.95 24.52
CA CYS A 12 -23.10 -18.73 25.25
C CYS A 12 -23.19 -18.22 26.69
N ASN A 13 -24.41 -18.03 27.24
CA ASN A 13 -24.59 -17.60 28.63
C ASN A 13 -24.87 -18.75 29.60
N MET A 14 -25.01 -19.98 29.08
CA MET A 14 -25.33 -21.13 29.92
C MET A 14 -24.16 -21.48 30.83
N ARG A 15 -24.46 -21.78 32.10
CA ARG A 15 -23.50 -22.37 33.03
C ARG A 15 -22.99 -23.71 32.46
N CYS A 16 -21.70 -23.95 32.62
CA CYS A 16 -21.08 -25.18 32.19
C CYS A 16 -21.64 -26.39 32.96
N GLU A 17 -22.05 -27.42 32.23
CA GLU A 17 -22.61 -28.65 32.81
C GLU A 17 -21.54 -29.64 33.28
N LYS A 18 -20.26 -29.38 32.94
CA LYS A 18 -19.14 -30.26 33.33
C LYS A 18 -18.94 -30.26 34.83
N LEU A 19 -18.54 -31.42 35.36
CA LEU A 19 -18.17 -31.57 36.76
C LEU A 19 -16.67 -31.29 36.95
N LEU A 20 -16.35 -30.56 38.01
CA LEU A 20 -14.98 -30.37 38.47
C LEU A 20 -14.44 -31.67 39.12
N PRO A 21 -13.12 -31.79 39.39
CA PRO A 21 -12.56 -32.94 40.10
C PRO A 21 -13.21 -33.21 41.47
N CYS A 22 -13.77 -32.18 42.11
CA CYS A 22 -14.55 -32.30 43.35
C CYS A 22 -15.99 -32.80 43.15
N LYS A 23 -16.37 -33.24 41.94
CA LYS A 23 -17.69 -33.74 41.53
C LYS A 23 -18.84 -32.74 41.59
N HIS A 24 -18.55 -31.46 41.78
CA HIS A 24 -19.55 -30.39 41.71
C HIS A 24 -19.57 -29.74 40.33
N GLN A 25 -20.71 -29.20 39.93
CA GLN A 25 -20.88 -28.50 38.66
C GLN A 25 -19.97 -27.27 38.59
N CYS A 26 -19.33 -27.11 37.43
CA CYS A 26 -18.44 -26.01 37.10
C CYS A 26 -19.16 -24.66 37.30
N PRO A 27 -18.56 -23.67 38.01
CA PRO A 27 -19.14 -22.34 38.18
C PRO A 27 -18.95 -21.42 36.95
N SER A 28 -18.27 -21.91 35.92
CA SER A 28 -17.95 -21.16 34.70
C SER A 28 -18.99 -21.36 33.60
N VAL A 29 -18.80 -20.67 32.48
CA VAL A 29 -19.67 -20.65 31.30
C VAL A 29 -19.37 -21.82 30.36
N CYS A 30 -20.38 -22.27 29.63
CA CYS A 30 -20.23 -23.23 28.56
C CYS A 30 -19.20 -22.78 27.51
N GLY A 31 -18.30 -23.68 27.13
CA GLY A 31 -17.29 -23.43 26.10
C GLY A 31 -15.98 -22.86 26.61
N GLU A 32 -15.88 -22.54 27.89
CA GLU A 32 -14.66 -22.06 28.53
C GLU A 32 -13.85 -23.18 29.18
N ILE A 33 -12.58 -22.90 29.44
CA ILE A 33 -11.72 -23.80 30.23
C ILE A 33 -12.27 -23.84 31.66
N CYS A 34 -12.59 -25.05 32.13
CA CYS A 34 -13.13 -25.22 33.48
C CYS A 34 -12.06 -24.82 34.52
N PRO A 35 -12.41 -23.99 35.52
CA PRO A 35 -11.46 -23.54 36.52
C PRO A 35 -11.09 -24.66 37.50
N SER A 36 -10.05 -24.43 38.31
CA SER A 36 -9.66 -25.36 39.36
C SER A 36 -10.78 -25.56 40.41
N SER A 37 -10.73 -26.67 41.14
CA SER A 37 -11.68 -26.99 42.23
C SER A 37 -11.72 -25.95 43.35
N LYS A 38 -10.70 -25.06 43.44
CA LYS A 38 -10.68 -23.95 44.40
C LYS A 38 -11.84 -22.99 44.18
N PHE A 39 -12.22 -22.71 42.93
CA PHE A 39 -13.33 -21.80 42.61
C PHE A 39 -14.72 -22.44 42.81
N CYS A 40 -14.78 -23.67 43.32
CA CYS A 40 -16.06 -24.36 43.53
C CYS A 40 -16.84 -23.72 44.69
N VAL A 41 -18.00 -23.16 44.37
CA VAL A 41 -18.94 -22.55 45.34
C VAL A 41 -19.52 -23.53 46.37
N LYS A 42 -19.46 -24.85 46.10
CA LYS A 42 -19.89 -25.88 47.05
C LYS A 42 -18.77 -26.32 48.00
N CYS A 43 -17.53 -26.38 47.52
CA CYS A 43 -16.37 -26.69 48.36
C CYS A 43 -15.93 -25.51 49.23
N LYS A 44 -16.23 -24.27 48.79
CA LYS A 44 -16.02 -23.03 49.54
C LYS A 44 -14.58 -22.86 50.03
N ASP A 45 -13.61 -22.88 49.12
CA ASP A 45 -12.23 -22.53 49.47
C ASP A 45 -12.16 -21.09 50.04
N PRO A 46 -11.66 -20.88 51.28
CA PRO A 46 -11.76 -19.58 51.95
C PRO A 46 -11.14 -18.42 51.17
N LYS A 47 -10.05 -18.67 50.43
CA LYS A 47 -9.32 -17.63 49.70
C LYS A 47 -10.05 -17.17 48.45
N THR A 48 -10.71 -18.08 47.74
CA THR A 48 -11.47 -17.73 46.54
C THR A 48 -12.86 -17.21 46.87
N MET A 49 -13.48 -17.66 47.97
CA MET A 49 -14.82 -17.20 48.35
C MET A 49 -14.87 -15.72 48.74
N SER A 50 -13.78 -15.16 49.26
CA SER A 50 -13.65 -13.73 49.59
C SER A 50 -13.17 -12.87 48.42
N MET A 51 -12.89 -13.47 47.25
CA MET A 51 -12.51 -12.72 46.06
C MET A 51 -13.72 -11.94 45.55
N VAL A 52 -13.57 -10.63 45.35
CA VAL A 52 -14.57 -9.78 44.69
C VAL A 52 -14.64 -10.19 43.22
N VAL A 53 -15.79 -10.69 42.79
CA VAL A 53 -16.00 -11.19 41.42
C VAL A 53 -16.95 -10.31 40.62
N ASP A 54 -17.84 -9.58 41.29
CA ASP A 54 -18.73 -8.63 40.63
C ASP A 54 -18.28 -7.21 40.95
N MET A 55 -17.94 -6.43 39.94
CA MET A 55 -17.45 -5.06 40.14
C MET A 55 -18.59 -4.04 40.22
N VAL A 56 -19.80 -4.40 39.78
CA VAL A 56 -20.97 -3.53 39.81
C VAL A 56 -21.61 -3.57 41.20
N THR A 57 -21.82 -4.76 41.74
CA THR A 57 -22.39 -4.95 43.09
C THR A 57 -21.33 -5.08 44.19
N THR A 58 -20.05 -5.18 43.82
CA THR A 58 -18.92 -5.42 44.73
C THR A 58 -19.05 -6.71 45.55
N SER A 59 -19.79 -7.70 45.04
CA SER A 59 -20.04 -8.95 45.74
C SER A 59 -18.90 -9.96 45.59
N CYS A 60 -18.69 -10.75 46.64
CA CYS A 60 -17.69 -11.81 46.64
C CYS A 60 -18.22 -13.09 45.98
N LEU A 61 -17.31 -14.01 45.61
CA LEU A 61 -17.71 -15.29 45.00
C LEU A 61 -18.65 -16.10 45.89
N GLY A 62 -18.47 -16.06 47.21
CA GLY A 62 -19.34 -16.76 48.16
C GLY A 62 -20.79 -16.24 48.21
N GLU A 63 -21.01 -15.00 47.78
CA GLU A 63 -22.31 -14.31 47.78
C GLU A 63 -22.99 -14.34 46.42
N THR A 64 -22.24 -14.65 45.36
CA THR A 64 -22.70 -14.58 43.97
C THR A 64 -23.42 -15.86 43.56
N ASP A 65 -24.61 -15.72 42.99
CA ASP A 65 -25.35 -16.83 42.40
C ASP A 65 -24.80 -17.18 41.00
N VAL A 66 -23.90 -18.17 40.98
CA VAL A 66 -23.23 -18.64 39.74
C VAL A 66 -24.17 -19.36 38.77
N ASP A 67 -25.40 -19.70 39.17
CA ASP A 67 -26.41 -20.23 38.24
C ASP A 67 -27.03 -19.13 37.39
N LYS A 68 -27.13 -17.90 37.94
CA LYS A 68 -27.63 -16.72 37.21
C LYS A 68 -26.53 -15.93 36.54
N ASN A 69 -25.41 -15.75 37.23
CA ASN A 69 -24.27 -14.96 36.77
C ASN A 69 -22.97 -15.76 36.94
N PRO A 70 -22.67 -16.70 36.03
CA PRO A 70 -21.46 -17.50 36.08
C PRO A 70 -20.19 -16.65 36.09
N ILE A 71 -19.07 -17.25 36.50
CA ILE A 71 -17.77 -16.57 36.56
C ILE A 71 -16.83 -17.02 35.45
N LEU A 72 -15.90 -16.15 35.07
CA LEU A 72 -14.76 -16.49 34.22
C LEU A 72 -13.47 -16.25 35.00
N VAL A 73 -12.61 -17.27 35.03
CA VAL A 73 -11.28 -17.16 35.63
C VAL A 73 -10.30 -16.68 34.57
N LEU A 74 -9.70 -15.52 34.83
CA LEU A 74 -8.73 -14.88 33.96
C LEU A 74 -7.35 -15.53 34.08
N SER A 75 -6.49 -15.31 33.10
CA SER A 75 -5.09 -15.78 33.12
C SER A 75 -4.27 -15.23 34.30
N CYS A 76 -4.64 -14.06 34.82
CA CYS A 76 -4.04 -13.48 36.01
C CYS A 76 -4.50 -14.13 37.34
N GLY A 77 -5.41 -15.11 37.28
CA GLY A 77 -5.91 -15.84 38.44
C GLY A 77 -7.10 -15.20 39.16
N HIS A 78 -7.52 -14.00 38.76
CA HIS A 78 -8.76 -13.37 39.25
C HIS A 78 -9.97 -13.94 38.52
N ALA A 79 -11.09 -14.06 39.24
CA ALA A 79 -12.38 -14.42 38.68
C ALA A 79 -13.28 -13.19 38.60
N LEU A 80 -14.03 -13.05 37.52
CA LEU A 80 -15.05 -12.01 37.37
C LEU A 80 -16.35 -12.59 36.84
N THR A 81 -17.48 -11.96 37.18
CA THR A 81 -18.79 -12.35 36.66
C THR A 81 -18.91 -12.04 35.17
N ILE A 82 -19.77 -12.79 34.47
CA ILE A 82 -20.01 -12.53 33.03
C ILE A 82 -20.59 -11.15 32.81
N THR A 83 -21.47 -10.66 33.68
CA THR A 83 -22.05 -9.31 33.55
C THR A 83 -20.97 -8.24 33.60
N THR A 84 -20.09 -8.30 34.60
CA THR A 84 -18.96 -7.36 34.72
C THR A 84 -18.08 -7.40 33.46
N LEU A 85 -17.74 -8.60 32.98
CA LEU A 85 -16.85 -8.74 31.82
C LEU A 85 -17.52 -8.37 30.50
N ASP A 86 -18.80 -8.65 30.32
CA ASP A 86 -19.56 -8.29 29.11
C ASP A 86 -19.63 -6.76 28.96
N ASP A 87 -19.81 -6.04 30.07
CA ASP A 87 -19.80 -4.58 30.13
C ASP A 87 -18.39 -4.03 29.84
N MET A 88 -17.36 -4.54 30.52
CA MET A 88 -15.97 -4.14 30.29
C MET A 88 -15.47 -4.42 28.87
N MET A 89 -15.98 -5.47 28.23
CA MET A 89 -15.63 -5.87 26.87
C MET A 89 -16.57 -5.26 25.82
N GLU A 90 -17.56 -4.46 26.21
CA GLU A 90 -18.47 -3.75 25.31
C GLU A 90 -19.12 -4.68 24.25
N MET A 91 -19.63 -5.83 24.70
CA MET A 91 -20.08 -6.90 23.80
C MET A 91 -21.15 -6.47 22.78
N GLY A 92 -21.93 -5.43 23.08
CA GLY A 92 -22.92 -4.86 22.17
C GLY A 92 -22.35 -4.19 20.91
N ILE A 93 -21.05 -3.84 20.91
CA ILE A 93 -20.37 -3.32 19.71
C ILE A 93 -20.08 -4.44 18.71
N TYR A 94 -19.73 -5.63 19.20
CA TYR A 94 -19.27 -6.76 18.38
C TYR A 94 -20.37 -7.74 17.99
N TYR A 95 -21.51 -7.70 18.67
CA TYR A 95 -22.62 -8.63 18.46
C TYR A 95 -23.98 -7.91 18.48
N LYS A 96 -24.93 -8.44 17.71
CA LYS A 96 -26.34 -8.09 17.83
C LYS A 96 -26.92 -8.82 19.04
N GLN A 97 -27.52 -8.04 19.94
CA GLN A 97 -28.13 -8.51 21.17
C GLN A 97 -29.66 -8.51 21.03
N ARG A 98 -30.31 -9.51 21.63
CA ARG A 98 -31.77 -9.58 21.81
C ARG A 98 -32.03 -9.95 23.27
N ILE A 99 -32.99 -9.29 23.90
CA ILE A 99 -33.44 -9.69 25.24
C ILE A 99 -34.41 -10.87 25.08
N ASP A 100 -34.13 -11.96 25.77
CA ASP A 100 -35.06 -13.09 25.87
C ASP A 100 -36.30 -12.65 26.66
N PRO A 101 -37.51 -12.74 26.08
CA PRO A 101 -38.73 -12.29 26.73
C PRO A 101 -39.13 -13.11 27.96
N VAL A 102 -38.63 -14.34 28.10
CA VAL A 102 -38.97 -15.25 29.21
C VAL A 102 -37.98 -15.10 30.36
N THR A 103 -36.68 -15.06 30.04
CA THR A 103 -35.62 -15.03 31.06
C THR A 103 -35.11 -13.63 31.37
N GLY A 104 -35.40 -12.64 30.52
CA GLY A 104 -34.85 -11.28 30.61
C GLY A 104 -33.35 -11.21 30.29
N ALA A 105 -32.72 -12.32 29.90
CA ALA A 105 -31.28 -12.39 29.65
C ALA A 105 -30.93 -11.90 28.24
N THR A 106 -29.75 -11.29 28.11
CA THR A 106 -29.22 -10.84 26.81
C THR A 106 -28.70 -12.02 26.00
N VAL A 107 -29.35 -12.33 24.88
CA VAL A 107 -28.93 -13.37 23.94
C VAL A 107 -28.22 -12.73 22.75
N TYR A 108 -27.09 -13.31 22.35
CA TYR A 108 -26.32 -12.86 21.19
C TYR A 108 -26.78 -13.61 19.95
N VAL A 109 -27.40 -12.90 19.00
CA VAL A 109 -28.10 -13.51 17.85
C VAL A 109 -27.29 -13.49 16.57
N ALA A 110 -26.39 -12.52 16.41
CA ALA A 110 -25.55 -12.40 15.22
C ALA A 110 -24.29 -11.58 15.52
N LYS A 111 -23.30 -11.70 14.65
CA LYS A 111 -22.07 -10.89 14.66
C LYS A 111 -22.35 -9.48 14.12
N ARG A 112 -21.60 -8.47 14.57
CA ARG A 112 -21.49 -7.16 13.93
C ARG A 112 -20.16 -7.07 13.16
N PRO A 113 -20.10 -6.22 12.10
CA PRO A 113 -18.84 -5.86 11.46
C PRO A 113 -17.86 -5.28 12.49
N LEU A 114 -16.58 -5.62 12.36
CA LEU A 114 -15.54 -5.05 13.21
C LEU A 114 -15.33 -3.58 12.82
N THR A 115 -15.18 -2.72 13.81
CA THR A 115 -14.93 -1.30 13.59
C THR A 115 -13.45 -1.06 13.30
N SER A 116 -13.14 -0.15 12.38
CA SER A 116 -11.76 0.24 12.03
C SER A 116 -11.02 1.05 13.11
N ASN A 117 -11.71 1.42 14.20
CA ASN A 117 -11.14 2.29 15.24
C ASN A 117 -10.19 1.52 16.17
N GLY A 118 -9.12 2.18 16.62
CA GLY A 118 -8.12 1.62 17.52
C GLY A 118 -8.69 1.18 18.87
N VAL A 119 -9.09 -0.09 18.97
CA VAL A 119 -9.61 -0.69 20.19
C VAL A 119 -8.47 -0.96 21.17
N LYS A 120 -8.64 -0.53 22.43
CA LYS A 120 -7.64 -0.76 23.48
C LYS A 120 -7.83 -2.12 24.17
N GLN A 121 -6.72 -2.74 24.56
CA GLN A 121 -6.72 -3.92 25.41
C GLN A 121 -7.34 -3.58 26.77
N VAL A 122 -8.27 -4.41 27.24
CA VAL A 122 -8.93 -4.20 28.54
C VAL A 122 -8.08 -4.85 29.63
N PRO A 123 -7.67 -4.09 30.66
CA PRO A 123 -6.94 -4.64 31.79
C PRO A 123 -7.89 -5.25 32.83
N CYS A 124 -7.38 -6.21 33.60
CA CYS A 124 -8.06 -6.75 34.76
C CYS A 124 -8.20 -5.64 35.83
N PRO A 125 -9.40 -5.41 36.39
CA PRO A 125 -9.62 -4.33 37.36
C PRO A 125 -8.82 -4.54 38.66
N SER A 126 -8.50 -5.79 39.02
CA SER A 126 -7.81 -6.12 40.27
C SER A 126 -6.28 -6.02 40.18
N CYS A 127 -5.68 -6.26 39.01
CA CYS A 127 -4.21 -6.32 38.87
C CYS A 127 -3.63 -5.64 37.62
N GLN A 128 -4.48 -5.01 36.81
CA GLN A 128 -4.12 -4.30 35.58
C GLN A 128 -3.50 -5.17 34.46
N GLN A 129 -3.41 -6.50 34.64
CA GLN A 129 -2.95 -7.41 33.60
C GLN A 129 -3.95 -7.50 32.44
N PRO A 130 -3.50 -7.52 31.17
CA PRO A 130 -4.39 -7.54 30.01
C PRO A 130 -5.22 -8.83 29.96
N ILE A 131 -6.52 -8.69 29.69
CA ILE A 131 -7.44 -9.83 29.57
C ILE A 131 -7.31 -10.42 28.16
N VAL A 132 -6.61 -11.54 28.03
CA VAL A 132 -6.33 -12.19 26.73
C VAL A 132 -6.85 -13.63 26.60
N SER A 133 -7.22 -14.26 27.72
CA SER A 133 -7.49 -15.71 27.77
C SER A 133 -8.93 -16.15 27.54
N PRO A 134 -9.99 -15.44 27.99
CA PRO A 134 -11.34 -15.98 27.90
C PRO A 134 -11.79 -16.17 26.45
N LEU A 135 -12.29 -17.37 26.13
CA LEU A 135 -12.65 -17.75 24.76
C LEU A 135 -13.91 -17.02 24.26
N ARG A 136 -14.84 -16.70 25.17
CA ARG A 136 -16.07 -15.92 24.95
C ARG A 136 -15.78 -14.57 24.30
N TYR A 137 -14.70 -13.90 24.74
CA TYR A 137 -14.29 -12.59 24.23
C TYR A 137 -13.27 -12.69 23.09
N GLY A 138 -13.07 -13.90 22.54
CA GLY A 138 -12.05 -14.16 21.52
C GLY A 138 -12.18 -13.29 20.28
N ARG A 139 -13.40 -12.86 19.89
CA ARG A 139 -13.62 -11.93 18.76
C ARG A 139 -12.95 -10.59 19.01
N ARG A 140 -13.24 -9.95 20.14
CA ARG A 140 -12.66 -8.66 20.54
C ARG A 140 -11.17 -8.78 20.83
N ILE A 141 -10.78 -9.77 21.62
CA ILE A 141 -9.37 -9.94 22.04
C ILE A 141 -8.47 -10.14 20.81
N ARG A 142 -8.86 -11.03 19.89
CA ARG A 142 -8.05 -11.29 18.68
C ARG A 142 -8.09 -10.09 17.72
N HIS A 143 -9.20 -9.36 17.62
CA HIS A 143 -9.24 -8.11 16.86
C HIS A 143 -8.26 -7.06 17.41
N VAL A 144 -8.19 -6.86 18.74
CA VAL A 144 -7.21 -5.97 19.36
C VAL A 144 -5.78 -6.44 19.09
N GLN A 145 -5.50 -7.73 19.26
CA GLN A 145 -4.18 -8.30 19.00
C GLN A 145 -3.75 -8.13 17.54
N LEU A 146 -4.66 -8.37 16.60
CA LEU A 146 -4.42 -8.15 15.17
C LEU A 146 -4.10 -6.68 14.87
N GLY A 147 -4.89 -5.75 15.43
CA GLY A 147 -4.66 -4.31 15.27
C GLY A 147 -3.33 -3.85 15.89
N MET A 148 -2.95 -4.40 17.04
CA MET A 148 -1.65 -4.13 17.67
C MET A 148 -0.48 -4.64 16.82
N CYS A 149 -0.54 -5.89 16.36
CA CYS A 149 0.48 -6.46 15.47
C CYS A 149 0.57 -5.69 14.15
N LEU A 150 -0.56 -5.26 13.57
CA LEU A 150 -0.57 -4.42 12.38
C LEU A 150 0.13 -3.08 12.64
N LYS A 151 -0.20 -2.41 13.74
CA LYS A 151 0.43 -1.13 14.09
C LYS A 151 1.93 -1.28 14.33
N GLU A 152 2.35 -2.31 15.07
CA GLU A 152 3.78 -2.61 15.30
C GLU A 152 4.50 -2.88 13.99
N HIS A 153 3.87 -3.63 13.08
CA HIS A 153 4.40 -3.89 11.75
C HIS A 153 4.55 -2.60 10.93
N LEU A 154 3.51 -1.75 10.90
CA LEU A 154 3.55 -0.47 10.18
C LEU A 154 4.65 0.45 10.71
N VAL A 155 4.81 0.55 12.04
CA VAL A 155 5.88 1.36 12.66
C VAL A 155 7.26 0.79 12.33
N HIS A 156 7.42 -0.54 12.35
CA HIS A 156 8.67 -1.18 11.97
C HIS A 156 9.00 -0.96 10.50
N GLN A 157 8.00 -1.05 9.63
CA GLN A 157 8.14 -0.82 8.20
C GLN A 157 8.47 0.64 7.89
N GLU A 158 7.81 1.59 8.54
CA GLU A 158 8.09 3.02 8.41
C GLU A 158 9.54 3.31 8.80
N LYS A 159 9.99 2.80 9.96
CA LYS A 159 11.38 2.96 10.40
C LYS A 159 12.38 2.35 9.42
N ALA A 160 12.11 1.13 8.93
CA ALA A 160 12.97 0.48 7.95
C ALA A 160 13.00 1.23 6.62
N MET A 161 11.88 1.83 6.21
CA MET A 161 11.78 2.69 5.03
C MET A 161 12.61 3.96 5.21
N THR A 162 12.49 4.66 6.34
CA THR A 162 13.29 5.85 6.63
C THR A 162 14.78 5.55 6.54
N THR A 163 15.25 4.46 7.16
CA THR A 163 16.66 4.06 7.04
C THR A 163 17.08 3.75 5.60
N ALA A 164 16.20 3.14 4.79
CA ALA A 164 16.50 2.91 3.38
C ALA A 164 16.53 4.22 2.56
N MET A 165 15.70 5.19 2.91
CA MET A 165 15.70 6.53 2.31
C MET A 165 16.99 7.29 2.67
N ASP A 166 17.41 7.26 3.94
CA ASP A 166 18.68 7.88 4.37
C ASP A 166 19.88 7.31 3.57
N LEU A 167 19.91 5.98 3.36
CA LEU A 167 20.93 5.35 2.52
C LEU A 167 20.87 5.75 1.04
N LEU A 168 19.69 6.07 0.52
CA LEU A 168 19.52 6.56 -0.85
C LEU A 168 19.99 8.01 -0.98
N ASP A 169 19.75 8.84 0.05
CA ASP A 169 20.24 10.22 0.10
C ASP A 169 21.77 10.24 0.20
N ASP A 170 22.36 9.42 1.06
CA ASP A 170 23.82 9.23 1.13
C ASP A 170 24.39 8.78 -0.24
N ALA A 171 23.73 7.81 -0.88
CA ALA A 171 24.14 7.35 -2.20
C ALA A 171 24.00 8.42 -3.29
N ARG A 172 23.00 9.32 -3.19
CA ARG A 172 22.88 10.47 -4.10
C ARG A 172 24.04 11.44 -3.91
N MET A 173 24.39 11.75 -2.66
CA MET A 173 25.54 12.63 -2.36
C MET A 173 26.84 12.05 -2.90
N ASP A 174 27.08 10.74 -2.71
CA ASP A 174 28.25 10.05 -3.25
C ASP A 174 28.34 10.13 -4.79
N ILE A 175 27.19 10.05 -5.49
CA ILE A 175 27.11 10.21 -6.94
C ILE A 175 27.43 11.64 -7.36
N GLU A 176 26.86 12.64 -6.68
CA GLU A 176 27.11 14.05 -6.98
C GLU A 176 28.60 14.41 -6.79
N ASP A 177 29.22 13.94 -5.70
CA ASP A 177 30.65 14.13 -5.43
C ASP A 177 31.55 13.39 -6.44
N GLY A 178 31.12 12.20 -6.88
CA GLY A 178 31.83 11.37 -7.85
C GLY A 178 31.68 11.81 -9.30
N ARG A 179 30.71 12.69 -9.60
CA ARG A 179 30.27 13.02 -10.96
C ARG A 179 31.37 13.61 -11.82
N ASP A 180 32.13 14.57 -11.31
CA ASP A 180 33.19 15.23 -12.07
C ASP A 180 34.30 14.24 -12.48
N LEU A 181 34.68 13.37 -11.55
CA LEU A 181 35.67 12.31 -11.80
C LEU A 181 35.18 11.29 -12.82
N PHE A 182 33.89 10.94 -12.75
CA PHE A 182 33.23 10.06 -13.72
C PHE A 182 33.19 10.69 -15.12
N MET A 183 32.76 11.95 -15.24
CA MET A 183 32.71 12.68 -16.52
C MET A 183 34.10 12.85 -17.15
N LEU A 184 35.14 13.08 -16.32
CA LEU A 184 36.53 13.13 -16.78
C LEU A 184 37.04 11.80 -17.33
N LYS A 185 36.58 10.66 -16.77
CA LYS A 185 36.95 9.33 -17.29
C LYS A 185 36.30 9.06 -18.65
N ILE A 186 35.02 9.39 -18.80
CA ILE A 186 34.27 9.16 -20.04
C ILE A 186 34.80 10.03 -21.19
N SER A 187 35.01 11.31 -20.94
CA SER A 187 35.48 12.25 -21.99
C SER A 187 36.86 11.92 -22.56
N ARG A 188 37.67 11.13 -21.84
CA ARG A 188 39.01 10.70 -22.26
C ARG A 188 39.02 9.42 -23.08
N THR A 189 37.93 8.65 -23.10
CA THR A 189 37.86 7.38 -23.82
C THR A 189 37.51 7.62 -25.29
N PRO A 190 38.27 7.05 -26.26
CA PRO A 190 37.99 7.22 -27.67
C PRO A 190 36.69 6.51 -28.10
N ILE A 191 35.84 7.24 -28.83
CA ILE A 191 34.54 6.74 -29.32
C ILE A 191 34.76 5.93 -30.61
N TYR A 192 34.46 4.64 -30.58
CA TYR A 192 34.37 3.80 -31.78
C TYR A 192 32.88 3.55 -32.10
N SER A 193 32.39 4.16 -33.18
CA SER A 193 30.98 4.08 -33.57
C SER A 193 30.71 2.90 -34.51
N LYS A 194 29.85 1.97 -34.07
CA LYS A 194 28.84 1.38 -34.96
C LYS A 194 27.48 1.92 -34.52
N PHE A 195 26.93 2.83 -35.31
CA PHE A 195 25.58 3.36 -35.14
C PHE A 195 24.57 2.38 -35.75
N ALA A 196 24.30 1.29 -35.05
CA ALA A 196 23.16 0.43 -35.36
C ALA A 196 22.19 0.47 -34.18
N PRO A 197 20.89 0.69 -34.39
CA PRO A 197 19.90 0.52 -33.33
C PRO A 197 20.04 -0.90 -32.78
N PRO A 198 20.10 -1.07 -31.44
CA PRO A 198 20.13 -2.40 -30.84
C PRO A 198 18.84 -3.16 -31.16
N GLU A 199 18.94 -4.49 -31.19
CA GLU A 199 17.81 -5.35 -31.54
C GLU A 199 16.63 -5.11 -30.58
N PRO A 200 15.40 -4.85 -31.08
CA PRO A 200 14.26 -4.52 -30.22
C PRO A 200 13.94 -5.58 -29.16
N ALA A 201 14.33 -6.84 -29.39
CA ALA A 201 14.11 -7.95 -28.45
C ALA A 201 15.06 -7.93 -27.24
N SER A 202 16.27 -7.37 -27.36
CA SER A 202 17.23 -7.28 -26.25
C SER A 202 16.93 -6.13 -25.29
N ARG A 203 16.20 -5.11 -25.75
CA ARG A 203 15.74 -3.95 -24.97
C ARG A 203 14.62 -4.35 -24.02
N ARG A 204 14.92 -4.41 -22.71
CA ARG A 204 13.97 -4.78 -21.64
C ARG A 204 13.48 -3.58 -20.82
N LEU A 205 14.31 -2.56 -20.67
CA LEU A 205 13.94 -1.30 -20.02
C LEU A 205 12.73 -0.68 -20.76
N GLY A 206 11.71 -0.26 -20.00
CA GLY A 206 10.43 0.23 -20.56
C GLY A 206 9.40 -0.83 -20.95
N LYS A 207 9.71 -2.13 -20.84
CA LYS A 207 8.74 -3.24 -21.05
C LYS A 207 8.32 -3.94 -19.77
N TYR A 208 8.83 -3.50 -18.63
CA TYR A 208 8.47 -3.99 -17.30
C TYR A 208 6.99 -3.69 -17.07
N ALA A 209 6.14 -4.72 -17.13
CA ALA A 209 4.69 -4.59 -17.06
C ALA A 209 4.16 -5.35 -15.85
N HIS A 210 3.61 -4.59 -14.90
CA HIS A 210 2.98 -5.04 -13.66
C HIS A 210 3.87 -5.75 -12.62
N GLU A 211 3.35 -5.71 -11.39
CA GLU A 211 3.94 -5.99 -10.06
C GLU A 211 4.79 -7.27 -9.89
N ALA A 212 4.82 -8.16 -10.88
CA ALA A 212 5.65 -9.36 -10.90
C ALA A 212 7.07 -9.13 -11.42
N ASP A 213 7.34 -8.04 -12.14
CA ASP A 213 8.68 -7.77 -12.67
C ASP A 213 9.56 -7.04 -11.64
N ALA A 214 10.68 -7.65 -11.29
CA ALA A 214 11.67 -7.06 -10.38
C ALA A 214 12.17 -5.72 -10.93
N PHE A 215 12.25 -4.69 -10.08
CA PHE A 215 12.84 -3.38 -10.41
C PHE A 215 14.14 -3.56 -11.22
N PRO A 216 14.36 -2.81 -12.32
CA PRO A 216 15.28 -3.16 -13.41
C PRO A 216 16.77 -2.92 -13.09
N ILE A 217 17.21 -3.26 -11.87
CA ILE A 217 18.59 -3.12 -11.41
C ILE A 217 19.55 -3.88 -12.32
N MET A 218 19.17 -5.09 -12.74
CA MET A 218 20.03 -5.96 -13.53
C MET A 218 20.30 -5.39 -14.93
N ASP A 219 19.36 -4.62 -15.48
CA ASP A 219 19.50 -4.02 -16.80
C ASP A 219 20.44 -2.80 -16.80
N PHE A 220 20.69 -2.18 -15.63
CA PHE A 220 21.74 -1.17 -15.49
C PHE A 220 23.15 -1.74 -15.61
N PHE A 221 23.31 -3.06 -15.53
CA PHE A 221 24.60 -3.75 -15.62
C PHE A 221 24.81 -4.48 -16.96
N THR A 222 23.78 -4.69 -17.76
CA THR A 222 23.87 -5.36 -19.08
C THR A 222 23.92 -4.37 -20.24
N ILE A 223 24.44 -3.16 -19.98
CA ILE A 223 24.44 -2.05 -20.93
C ILE A 223 25.35 -2.31 -22.14
N VAL A 224 26.47 -3.02 -21.95
CA VAL A 224 27.40 -3.37 -23.05
C VAL A 224 26.75 -4.33 -24.03
N GLU A 225 26.10 -5.38 -23.52
CA GLU A 225 25.47 -6.43 -24.33
C GLU A 225 24.24 -5.90 -25.05
N THR A 226 23.50 -4.99 -24.42
CA THR A 226 22.22 -4.49 -24.93
C THR A 226 22.38 -3.29 -25.86
N TYR A 227 23.21 -2.31 -25.50
CA TYR A 227 23.29 -1.02 -26.21
C TYR A 227 24.62 -0.78 -26.92
N SER A 228 25.54 -1.76 -26.94
CA SER A 228 26.85 -1.65 -27.58
C SER A 228 27.69 -0.47 -27.05
N ILE A 229 27.60 -0.18 -25.75
CA ILE A 229 28.40 0.86 -25.09
C ILE A 229 29.85 0.38 -24.91
N PRO A 230 30.88 1.25 -25.08
CA PRO A 230 32.27 0.87 -24.87
C PRO A 230 32.51 0.21 -23.50
N PRO A 231 33.28 -0.89 -23.42
CA PRO A 231 33.54 -1.59 -22.15
C PRO A 231 34.18 -0.70 -21.07
N GLU A 232 34.97 0.30 -21.47
CA GLU A 232 35.56 1.28 -20.55
C GLU A 232 34.51 2.19 -19.92
N HIS A 233 33.55 2.69 -20.73
CA HIS A 233 32.41 3.47 -20.24
C HIS A 233 31.54 2.63 -19.31
N HIS A 234 31.34 1.36 -19.64
CA HIS A 234 30.58 0.45 -18.80
C HIS A 234 31.22 0.22 -17.43
N ARG A 235 32.53 -0.02 -17.37
CA ARG A 235 33.22 -0.18 -16.09
C ARG A 235 33.15 1.10 -15.25
N ALA A 236 33.39 2.25 -15.87
CA ALA A 236 33.26 3.55 -15.21
C ALA A 236 31.84 3.79 -14.67
N TRP A 237 30.81 3.40 -15.43
CA TRP A 237 29.41 3.47 -15.03
C TRP A 237 29.07 2.57 -13.86
N ILE A 238 29.54 1.31 -13.87
CA ILE A 238 29.35 0.37 -12.77
C ILE A 238 29.95 0.93 -11.48
N ASP A 239 31.19 1.43 -11.56
CA ASP A 239 31.89 1.96 -10.39
C ASP A 239 31.18 3.20 -9.83
N HIS A 240 30.69 4.08 -10.73
CA HIS A 240 29.89 5.25 -10.36
C HIS A 240 28.57 4.86 -9.69
N MET A 241 27.80 3.95 -10.29
CA MET A 241 26.44 3.57 -9.83
C MET A 241 26.40 2.60 -8.64
N LYS A 242 27.56 2.17 -8.14
CA LYS A 242 27.67 1.18 -7.06
C LYS A 242 26.94 1.58 -5.75
N PRO A 243 27.01 2.84 -5.26
CA PRO A 243 26.30 3.27 -4.06
C PRO A 243 24.78 3.13 -4.22
N VAL A 244 24.24 3.63 -5.33
CA VAL A 244 22.80 3.58 -5.66
C VAL A 244 22.29 2.14 -5.70
N VAL A 245 23.05 1.24 -6.33
CA VAL A 245 22.66 -0.18 -6.43
C VAL A 245 22.64 -0.87 -5.07
N SER A 246 23.57 -0.53 -4.18
CA SER A 246 23.56 -1.05 -2.81
C SER A 246 22.33 -0.58 -2.05
N ALA A 247 21.99 0.70 -2.15
CA ALA A 247 20.82 1.29 -1.51
C ALA A 247 19.49 0.70 -2.05
N ILE A 248 19.35 0.51 -3.36
CA ILE A 248 18.17 -0.13 -3.95
C ILE A 248 18.02 -1.59 -3.47
N LYS A 249 19.12 -2.35 -3.32
CA LYS A 249 19.04 -3.72 -2.83
C LYS A 249 18.46 -3.77 -1.42
N GLU A 250 18.86 -2.84 -0.55
CA GLU A 250 18.27 -2.72 0.79
C GLU A 250 16.79 -2.30 0.73
N LEU A 251 16.43 -1.34 -0.12
CA LEU A 251 15.02 -0.95 -0.33
C LEU A 251 14.17 -2.16 -0.79
N ASN A 252 14.67 -2.94 -1.75
CA ASN A 252 13.98 -4.15 -2.22
C ASN A 252 13.91 -5.24 -1.15
N ASN A 253 14.91 -5.36 -0.27
CA ASN A 253 14.87 -6.27 0.87
C ASN A 253 13.79 -5.83 1.88
N VAL A 254 13.67 -4.54 2.16
CA VAL A 254 12.61 -3.98 3.02
C VAL A 254 11.23 -4.29 2.44
N ASN A 255 11.04 -4.08 1.13
CA ASN A 255 9.77 -4.40 0.46
C ASN A 255 9.44 -5.90 0.45
N LYS A 256 10.44 -6.77 0.22
CA LYS A 256 10.26 -8.23 0.29
C LYS A 256 9.89 -8.71 1.71
N LYS A 257 10.43 -8.06 2.75
CA LYS A 257 10.07 -8.34 4.15
C LYS A 257 8.68 -7.84 4.50
N ALA A 258 8.24 -6.72 3.90
CA ALA A 258 6.88 -6.20 4.09
C ALA A 258 5.82 -7.12 3.48
N THR A 259 6.05 -7.63 2.26
CA THR A 259 5.15 -8.55 1.55
C THR A 259 5.05 -9.94 2.23
N LYS A 260 6.11 -10.38 2.91
CA LYS A 260 6.14 -11.64 3.69
C LYS A 260 6.01 -11.43 5.20
N SER A 261 5.34 -10.37 5.64
CA SER A 261 5.28 -10.09 7.07
C SER A 261 4.44 -11.13 7.83
N PRO A 262 4.72 -11.39 9.12
CA PRO A 262 3.86 -12.22 9.96
C PRO A 262 2.41 -11.74 9.99
N THR A 263 2.20 -10.43 9.80
CA THR A 263 0.86 -9.83 9.67
C THR A 263 0.20 -10.20 8.35
N SER A 264 0.95 -10.23 7.23
CA SER A 264 0.49 -10.73 5.93
C SER A 264 0.12 -12.22 6.01
N GLU A 265 0.94 -13.05 6.65
CA GLU A 265 0.64 -14.48 6.84
C GLU A 265 -0.56 -14.71 7.77
N MET A 266 -0.67 -13.94 8.87
CA MET A 266 -1.83 -13.97 9.75
C MET A 266 -3.10 -13.50 9.04
N PHE A 267 -2.97 -12.53 8.13
CA PHE A 267 -4.05 -12.05 7.30
C PHE A 267 -4.45 -13.07 6.25
N GLU A 268 -3.52 -13.65 5.49
CA GLU A 268 -3.81 -14.71 4.50
C GLU A 268 -4.49 -15.90 5.16
N ALA A 269 -4.05 -16.28 6.38
CA ALA A 269 -4.70 -17.32 7.16
C ALA A 269 -6.11 -16.91 7.64
N ALA A 270 -6.30 -15.66 8.05
CA ALA A 270 -7.60 -15.13 8.46
C ALA A 270 -8.59 -15.03 7.30
N PHE A 271 -8.12 -14.51 6.18
CA PHE A 271 -8.83 -14.38 4.92
C PHE A 271 -9.25 -15.75 4.38
N SER A 272 -8.31 -16.70 4.32
CA SER A 272 -8.61 -18.07 3.88
C SER A 272 -9.68 -18.74 4.74
N HIS A 273 -9.62 -18.55 6.06
CA HIS A 273 -10.63 -19.09 6.98
C HIS A 273 -12.01 -18.42 6.79
N LEU A 274 -12.06 -17.10 6.65
CA LEU A 274 -13.31 -16.38 6.43
C LEU A 274 -13.97 -16.76 5.10
N CYS A 275 -13.18 -16.89 4.03
CA CYS A 275 -13.68 -17.39 2.75
C CYS A 275 -14.24 -18.81 2.87
N GLN A 276 -13.56 -19.72 3.59
CA GLN A 276 -14.07 -21.07 3.82
C GLN A 276 -15.42 -21.05 4.58
N VAL A 277 -15.52 -20.25 5.64
CA VAL A 277 -16.77 -20.13 6.43
C VAL A 277 -17.90 -19.54 5.60
N LYS A 278 -17.66 -18.48 4.80
CA LYS A 278 -18.68 -17.87 3.94
C LYS A 278 -19.14 -18.82 2.82
N VAL A 279 -18.23 -19.59 2.24
CA VAL A 279 -18.57 -20.64 1.26
C VAL A 279 -19.41 -21.75 1.90
N GLU A 280 -19.10 -22.16 3.13
CA GLU A 280 -19.90 -23.14 3.87
C GLU A 280 -21.29 -22.60 4.28
N GLU A 281 -21.41 -21.31 4.63
CA GLU A 281 -22.70 -20.65 4.95
C GLU A 281 -23.58 -20.48 3.69
N GLU A 282 -23.01 -20.13 2.53
CA GLU A 282 -23.74 -20.02 1.26
C GLU A 282 -24.13 -21.38 0.65
N ALA A 283 -23.42 -22.46 0.99
CA ALA A 283 -23.78 -23.81 0.60
C ALA A 283 -24.99 -24.36 1.38
N TRP A 284 -25.36 -23.76 2.51
CA TRP A 284 -26.38 -24.28 3.44
C TRP A 284 -27.88 -24.03 3.10
N PRO A 285 -28.30 -23.38 1.99
CA PRO A 285 -29.69 -23.47 1.56
C PRO A 285 -30.02 -24.74 0.74
N ALA A 286 -29.04 -25.57 0.36
CA ALA A 286 -29.28 -26.62 -0.65
C ALA A 286 -29.49 -28.06 -0.13
N LEU A 287 -29.17 -28.40 1.13
CA LEU A 287 -29.30 -29.77 1.62
C LEU A 287 -29.95 -29.85 3.02
N GLY A 288 -31.27 -29.99 3.00
CA GLY A 288 -32.03 -30.45 4.15
C GLY A 288 -31.62 -31.87 4.56
N THR A 289 -31.35 -32.04 5.86
CA THR A 289 -31.41 -33.29 6.62
C THR A 289 -30.77 -34.56 6.01
N LYS A 290 -29.58 -34.93 6.48
CA LYS A 290 -29.30 -36.21 7.19
C LYS A 290 -27.78 -36.50 7.25
N GLY A 291 -27.33 -36.90 8.44
CA GLY A 291 -26.40 -38.02 8.62
C GLY A 291 -24.91 -37.77 8.38
N HIS A 292 -24.12 -37.98 9.42
CA HIS A 292 -22.67 -38.14 9.36
C HIS A 292 -22.25 -39.21 8.33
N SER A 293 -21.36 -38.85 7.41
CA SER A 293 -20.25 -39.72 7.00
C SER A 293 -19.18 -38.91 6.27
N SER A 294 -17.94 -39.09 6.73
CA SER A 294 -16.70 -38.69 6.09
C SER A 294 -16.53 -39.37 4.73
N THR A 295 -16.52 -38.61 3.65
CA THR A 295 -15.89 -38.99 2.37
C THR A 295 -15.60 -37.72 1.58
N GLY A 296 -14.35 -37.54 1.17
CA GLY A 296 -13.92 -36.42 0.35
C GLY A 296 -14.67 -36.39 -0.99
N PHE A 297 -14.93 -35.19 -1.48
CA PHE A 297 -15.47 -35.01 -2.82
C PHE A 297 -14.77 -33.87 -3.54
N SER A 298 -14.50 -34.16 -4.81
CA SER A 298 -13.71 -33.41 -5.78
C SER A 298 -14.29 -32.04 -6.06
N THR A 299 -13.38 -31.08 -6.26
CA THR A 299 -13.53 -29.87 -7.06
C THR A 299 -14.16 -30.19 -8.40
N ASP A 300 -15.32 -29.60 -8.69
CA ASP A 300 -15.70 -29.22 -10.05
C ASP A 300 -16.19 -27.76 -10.03
N VAL A 301 -15.57 -27.01 -10.93
CA VAL A 301 -15.61 -25.56 -11.11
C VAL A 301 -16.78 -25.23 -12.02
N MET A 302 -17.79 -24.50 -11.53
CA MET A 302 -18.74 -23.77 -12.39
C MET A 302 -19.15 -22.43 -11.74
N ASP A 303 -18.91 -21.35 -12.50
CA ASP A 303 -19.52 -20.01 -12.45
C ASP A 303 -19.45 -19.18 -11.15
N LEU A 304 -18.24 -18.77 -10.73
CA LEU A 304 -18.01 -17.94 -9.52
C LEU A 304 -17.16 -16.66 -9.71
N GLU A 305 -17.10 -16.08 -10.91
CA GLU A 305 -16.23 -14.90 -11.16
C GLU A 305 -16.81 -13.58 -10.60
N GLY A 306 -18.14 -13.43 -10.53
CA GLY A 306 -18.77 -12.20 -10.01
C GLY A 306 -18.92 -12.16 -8.48
N ALA A 307 -19.23 -13.30 -7.86
CA ALA A 307 -19.47 -13.42 -6.42
C ALA A 307 -18.15 -13.46 -5.60
N SER A 308 -17.08 -14.02 -6.17
CA SER A 308 -15.78 -14.13 -5.50
C SER A 308 -15.16 -12.76 -5.21
N ALA A 309 -15.15 -11.81 -6.14
CA ALA A 309 -14.53 -10.51 -5.93
C ALA A 309 -15.26 -9.62 -4.89
N SER A 310 -16.59 -9.76 -4.76
CA SER A 310 -17.36 -9.08 -3.71
C SER A 310 -17.13 -9.74 -2.35
N MET A 311 -17.15 -11.06 -2.27
CA MET A 311 -16.89 -11.82 -1.04
C MET A 311 -15.46 -11.61 -0.54
N VAL A 312 -14.48 -11.59 -1.45
CA VAL A 312 -13.07 -11.27 -1.18
C VAL A 312 -12.96 -9.87 -0.57
N ARG A 313 -13.59 -8.86 -1.17
CA ARG A 313 -13.60 -7.48 -0.64
C ARG A 313 -14.26 -7.38 0.73
N GLU A 314 -15.38 -8.08 0.95
CA GLU A 314 -16.01 -8.13 2.27
C GLU A 314 -15.13 -8.81 3.31
N CYS A 315 -14.45 -9.91 2.97
CA CYS A 315 -13.51 -10.57 3.88
C CYS A 315 -12.31 -9.67 4.21
N ILE A 316 -11.81 -8.89 3.24
CA ILE A 316 -10.74 -7.90 3.46
C ILE A 316 -11.21 -6.80 4.43
N ILE A 317 -12.42 -6.26 4.22
CA ILE A 317 -13.03 -5.25 5.10
C ILE A 317 -13.29 -5.81 6.50
N GLU A 318 -13.79 -7.05 6.60
CA GLU A 318 -14.05 -7.72 7.88
C GLU A 318 -12.77 -8.00 8.67
N CYS A 319 -11.63 -8.20 7.99
CA CYS A 319 -10.31 -8.28 8.60
C CYS A 319 -9.72 -6.91 8.98
N GLY A 320 -10.34 -5.79 8.57
CA GLY A 320 -9.91 -4.44 8.89
C GLY A 320 -8.73 -3.91 8.06
N LEU A 321 -8.52 -4.43 6.84
CA LEU A 321 -7.49 -3.96 5.91
C LEU A 321 -8.07 -3.12 4.76
N PRO A 322 -7.27 -2.23 4.14
CA PRO A 322 -7.64 -1.58 2.87
C PRO A 322 -7.79 -2.61 1.74
N ALA A 323 -8.70 -2.34 0.81
CA ALA A 323 -9.21 -3.30 -0.18
C ALA A 323 -8.17 -3.81 -1.19
N ASP A 324 -7.01 -3.18 -1.27
CA ASP A 324 -5.92 -3.44 -2.21
C ASP A 324 -4.84 -4.37 -1.67
N GLY A 325 -4.87 -4.76 -0.38
CA GLY A 325 -3.90 -5.71 0.21
C GLY A 325 -2.47 -5.16 0.34
N HIS A 326 -2.21 -3.93 -0.14
CA HIS A 326 -0.94 -3.24 -0.03
C HIS A 326 -1.06 -2.18 1.07
N GLY A 327 -0.59 -2.54 2.26
CA GLY A 327 -0.70 -1.71 3.46
C GLY A 327 0.00 -0.36 3.33
N GLY A 328 -0.75 0.68 2.99
CA GLY A 328 -0.52 2.06 3.41
C GLY A 328 0.64 2.82 2.74
N SER A 329 0.92 4.01 3.30
CA SER A 329 1.83 5.03 2.78
C SER A 329 3.24 4.55 2.47
N SER A 330 3.68 3.44 3.08
CA SER A 330 5.01 2.85 2.94
C SER A 330 5.21 2.19 1.55
N TYR A 331 4.20 1.53 0.98
CA TYR A 331 4.29 0.96 -0.37
C TYR A 331 4.44 2.07 -1.43
N ILE A 332 3.59 3.10 -1.33
CA ILE A 332 3.65 4.25 -2.22
C ILE A 332 4.95 5.03 -2.02
N ALA A 333 5.44 5.19 -0.77
CA ALA A 333 6.75 5.77 -0.52
C ALA A 333 7.86 4.98 -1.22
N SER A 334 7.82 3.63 -1.19
CA SER A 334 8.78 2.84 -1.93
C SER A 334 8.70 3.04 -3.44
N LEU A 335 7.50 3.16 -4.02
CA LEU A 335 7.35 3.38 -5.46
C LEU A 335 7.90 4.76 -5.86
N VAL A 336 7.62 5.78 -5.05
CA VAL A 336 8.19 7.12 -5.23
C VAL A 336 9.72 7.08 -5.16
N GLU A 337 10.30 6.35 -4.21
CA GLU A 337 11.76 6.24 -4.13
C GLU A 337 12.37 5.47 -5.31
N LYS A 338 11.69 4.44 -5.82
CA LYS A 338 12.10 3.77 -7.07
C LYS A 338 12.11 4.75 -8.24
N ILE A 339 11.12 5.64 -8.34
CA ILE A 339 11.08 6.69 -9.35
C ILE A 339 12.23 7.68 -9.15
N ASN A 340 12.49 8.14 -7.92
CA ASN A 340 13.59 9.06 -7.62
C ASN A 340 14.94 8.49 -8.05
N VAL A 341 15.14 7.19 -7.85
CA VAL A 341 16.35 6.50 -8.30
C VAL A 341 16.40 6.42 -9.83
N LEU A 342 15.29 6.08 -10.50
CA LEU A 342 15.24 6.09 -11.96
C LEU A 342 15.55 7.48 -12.54
N LEU A 343 15.04 8.55 -11.91
CA LEU A 343 15.34 9.93 -12.29
C LEU A 343 16.81 10.30 -12.09
N LEU A 344 17.44 9.86 -11.00
CA LEU A 344 18.88 10.04 -10.76
C LEU A 344 19.73 9.32 -11.81
N VAL A 345 19.41 8.05 -12.10
CA VAL A 345 20.10 7.28 -13.14
C VAL A 345 19.91 7.95 -14.50
N LEU A 346 18.71 8.48 -14.77
CA LEU A 346 18.38 9.19 -16.00
C LEU A 346 19.15 10.50 -16.15
N SER A 347 19.33 11.27 -15.07
CA SER A 347 20.12 12.51 -15.11
C SER A 347 21.59 12.23 -15.40
N GLU A 348 22.17 11.21 -14.77
CA GLU A 348 23.57 10.81 -15.00
C GLU A 348 23.79 10.22 -16.41
N ALA A 349 22.85 9.40 -16.89
CA ALA A 349 22.89 8.87 -18.25
C ALA A 349 22.72 9.97 -19.30
N SER A 350 21.82 10.93 -19.06
CA SER A 350 21.61 12.07 -19.96
C SER A 350 22.84 12.98 -20.01
N ALA A 351 23.47 13.27 -18.87
CA ALA A 351 24.72 14.04 -18.83
C ALA A 351 25.86 13.34 -19.57
N THR A 352 25.96 12.02 -19.41
CA THR A 352 26.92 11.19 -20.16
C THR A 352 26.66 11.26 -21.66
N MET A 353 25.40 11.14 -22.08
CA MET A 353 25.00 11.25 -23.48
C MET A 353 25.31 12.64 -24.06
N GLU A 354 25.08 13.72 -23.32
CA GLU A 354 25.41 15.09 -23.74
C GLU A 354 26.93 15.28 -23.93
N SER A 355 27.76 14.63 -23.10
CA SER A 355 29.22 14.72 -23.21
C SER A 355 29.82 13.84 -24.32
N VAL A 356 29.25 12.67 -24.59
CA VAL A 356 29.76 11.71 -25.58
C VAL A 356 29.13 11.94 -26.96
N GLY A 357 27.93 12.54 -26.99
CA GLY A 357 27.17 12.85 -28.20
C GLY A 357 26.06 11.81 -28.51
N PRO A 358 25.05 12.22 -29.32
CA PRO A 358 23.82 11.45 -29.55
C PRO A 358 24.00 10.24 -30.48
N LEU A 359 25.17 10.07 -31.10
CA LEU A 359 25.46 8.99 -32.04
C LEU A 359 26.05 7.73 -31.36
N THR A 360 25.79 7.56 -30.07
CA THR A 360 26.32 6.45 -29.27
C THR A 360 25.22 5.59 -28.67
N GLY A 361 25.59 4.40 -28.17
CA GLY A 361 24.67 3.49 -27.47
C GLY A 361 23.95 4.13 -26.28
N TRP A 362 24.51 5.20 -25.71
CA TRP A 362 23.89 5.99 -24.64
C TRP A 362 22.54 6.59 -25.04
N TYR A 363 22.33 6.91 -26.33
CA TYR A 363 21.06 7.45 -26.80
C TYR A 363 19.90 6.46 -26.59
N TRP A 364 20.12 5.20 -26.98
CA TRP A 364 19.12 4.13 -26.84
C TRP A 364 18.91 3.73 -25.38
N PHE A 365 19.98 3.76 -24.57
CA PHE A 365 19.87 3.54 -23.13
C PHE A 365 19.04 4.63 -22.45
N VAL A 366 19.26 5.90 -22.80
CA VAL A 366 18.46 7.03 -22.30
C VAL A 366 17.01 6.94 -22.76
N GLU A 367 16.75 6.52 -24.00
CA GLU A 367 15.38 6.29 -24.51
C GLU A 367 14.61 5.28 -23.66
N ASP A 368 15.20 4.09 -23.44
CA ASP A 368 14.53 3.04 -22.69
C ASP A 368 14.39 3.37 -21.21
N LEU A 369 15.37 4.08 -20.63
CA LEU A 369 15.29 4.53 -19.25
C LEU A 369 14.17 5.57 -19.06
N ARG A 370 13.96 6.47 -20.04
CA ARG A 370 12.82 7.41 -20.02
C ARG A 370 11.48 6.70 -20.08
N ASN A 371 11.34 5.71 -20.97
CA ASN A 371 10.13 4.90 -21.05
C ASN A 371 9.90 4.13 -19.74
N CYS A 372 10.97 3.64 -19.11
CA CYS A 372 10.89 3.02 -17.79
C CYS A 372 10.39 3.99 -16.72
N CYS A 373 10.89 5.23 -16.68
CA CYS A 373 10.40 6.26 -15.75
C CYS A 373 8.90 6.50 -15.92
N LEU A 374 8.41 6.63 -17.16
CA LEU A 374 6.98 6.82 -17.43
C LEU A 374 6.12 5.68 -16.88
N VAL A 375 6.50 4.43 -17.14
CA VAL A 375 5.73 3.26 -16.68
C VAL A 375 5.68 3.20 -15.15
N TYR A 376 6.78 3.49 -14.46
CA TYR A 376 6.80 3.51 -12.99
C TYR A 376 6.03 4.69 -12.40
N THR A 377 6.05 5.85 -13.05
CA THR A 377 5.26 7.03 -12.63
C THR A 377 3.76 6.74 -12.76
N ASP A 378 3.31 6.14 -13.87
CA ASP A 378 1.92 5.73 -14.07
C ASP A 378 1.47 4.72 -13.00
N LEU A 379 2.27 3.67 -12.76
CA LEU A 379 2.01 2.68 -11.70
C LEU A 379 1.90 3.33 -10.32
N ALA A 380 2.77 4.28 -10.01
CA ALA A 380 2.74 4.99 -8.73
C ALA A 380 1.52 5.92 -8.60
N MET A 381 1.08 6.53 -9.70
CA MET A 381 -0.12 7.36 -9.74
C MET A 381 -1.38 6.51 -9.49
N GLU A 382 -1.49 5.35 -10.14
CA GLU A 382 -2.61 4.42 -9.93
C GLU A 382 -2.64 3.92 -8.48
N ALA A 383 -1.51 3.47 -7.94
CA ALA A 383 -1.40 3.03 -6.55
C ALA A 383 -1.75 4.17 -5.55
N ALA A 384 -1.31 5.40 -5.83
CA ALA A 384 -1.60 6.54 -4.98
C ALA A 384 -3.07 6.98 -5.05
N ALA A 385 -3.71 6.88 -6.22
CA ALA A 385 -5.14 7.15 -6.40
C ALA A 385 -6.00 6.12 -5.66
N ASN A 386 -5.67 4.83 -5.76
CA ASN A 386 -6.33 3.75 -5.05
C ASN A 386 -6.21 3.89 -3.52
N GLY A 387 -5.05 4.35 -3.03
CA GLY A 387 -4.82 4.66 -1.62
C GLY A 387 -5.36 6.03 -1.15
N HIS A 388 -6.05 6.80 -2.00
CA HIS A 388 -6.54 8.16 -1.72
C HIS A 388 -5.46 9.17 -1.28
N TYR A 389 -4.21 9.01 -1.72
CA TYR A 389 -3.09 9.91 -1.42
C TYR A 389 -2.98 11.05 -2.45
N TYR A 390 -4.00 11.90 -2.55
CA TYR A 390 -4.12 12.93 -3.59
C TYR A 390 -2.94 13.93 -3.64
N HIS A 391 -2.29 14.22 -2.51
CA HIS A 391 -1.06 15.04 -2.50
C HIS A 391 0.09 14.37 -3.27
N ARG A 392 0.24 13.04 -3.14
CA ARG A 392 1.28 12.29 -3.86
C ARG A 392 0.95 12.17 -5.34
N VAL A 393 -0.33 11.99 -5.68
CA VAL A 393 -0.81 12.03 -7.07
C VAL A 393 -0.43 13.36 -7.73
N ALA A 394 -0.73 14.50 -7.09
CA ALA A 394 -0.37 15.82 -7.63
C ALA A 394 1.14 16.00 -7.85
N TYR A 395 1.97 15.49 -6.93
CA TYR A 395 3.42 15.50 -7.10
C TYR A 395 3.88 14.62 -8.28
N LEU A 396 3.37 13.39 -8.37
CA LEU A 396 3.70 12.46 -9.45
C LEU A 396 3.28 12.99 -10.83
N ARG A 397 2.16 13.72 -10.91
CA ARG A 397 1.75 14.44 -12.13
C ARG A 397 2.77 15.50 -12.56
N VAL A 398 3.30 16.28 -11.61
CA VAL A 398 4.38 17.24 -11.92
C VAL A 398 5.62 16.51 -12.44
N VAL A 399 5.99 15.37 -11.85
CA VAL A 399 7.09 14.52 -12.35
C VAL A 399 6.80 14.00 -13.77
N LEU A 400 5.56 13.59 -14.06
CA LEU A 400 5.13 13.16 -15.38
C LEU A 400 5.27 14.29 -16.41
N LEU A 401 4.83 15.51 -16.08
CA LEU A 401 4.99 16.69 -16.94
C LEU A 401 6.47 16.98 -17.26
N GLU A 402 7.36 16.86 -16.28
CA GLU A 402 8.82 17.01 -16.49
C GLU A 402 9.37 15.94 -17.44
N LEU A 403 8.98 14.67 -17.24
CA LEU A 403 9.38 13.55 -18.09
C LEU A 403 8.91 13.72 -19.54
N LEU A 404 7.66 14.16 -19.74
CA LEU A 404 7.10 14.44 -21.07
C LEU A 404 7.85 15.58 -21.78
N CYS A 405 8.11 16.68 -21.06
CA CYS A 405 8.91 17.79 -21.58
C CYS A 405 10.31 17.33 -22.00
N ASP A 406 10.99 16.55 -21.16
CA ASP A 406 12.31 16.05 -21.49
C ASP A 406 12.30 15.04 -22.64
N GLN A 407 11.24 14.26 -22.84
CA GLN A 407 11.10 13.38 -24.00
C GLN A 407 11.04 14.17 -25.32
N VAL A 408 10.29 15.27 -25.34
CA VAL A 408 10.22 16.15 -26.50
C VAL A 408 11.59 16.79 -26.75
N ARG A 409 12.28 17.26 -25.71
CA ARG A 409 13.66 17.78 -25.83
C ARG A 409 14.63 16.72 -26.34
N TRP A 410 14.55 15.50 -25.82
CA TRP A 410 15.41 14.37 -26.21
C TRP A 410 15.23 13.99 -27.68
N LEU A 411 13.99 13.94 -28.17
CA LEU A 411 13.72 13.74 -29.59
C LEU A 411 14.44 14.82 -30.41
N GLY A 412 14.51 16.06 -29.89
CA GLY A 412 15.11 17.26 -30.50
C GLY A 412 16.62 17.19 -30.72
N LEU A 413 17.32 16.38 -29.93
CA LEU A 413 18.78 16.26 -29.97
C LEU A 413 19.30 15.55 -31.24
N ARG A 414 18.42 14.82 -31.95
CA ARG A 414 18.76 14.20 -33.23
C ARG A 414 18.38 15.13 -34.39
N PRO A 415 19.26 15.32 -35.40
CA PRO A 415 18.87 16.01 -36.63
C PRO A 415 17.64 15.34 -37.24
N LEU A 416 16.78 16.15 -37.85
CA LEU A 416 15.57 15.67 -38.53
C LEU A 416 15.95 14.59 -39.55
N PRO A 417 15.28 13.43 -39.55
CA PRO A 417 15.51 12.43 -40.59
C PRO A 417 15.28 13.05 -41.97
N ASP A 418 16.18 12.75 -42.92
CA ASP A 418 16.01 13.12 -44.34
C ASP A 418 14.83 12.38 -44.97
N ASP A 419 14.50 11.19 -44.44
CA ASP A 419 13.32 10.42 -44.80
C ASP A 419 12.03 11.04 -44.25
N GLN A 420 11.07 11.28 -45.15
CA GLN A 420 9.78 11.87 -44.84
C GLN A 420 8.92 10.97 -43.94
N ALA A 421 8.99 9.65 -44.11
CA ALA A 421 8.22 8.72 -43.27
C ALA A 421 8.73 8.70 -41.82
N ALA A 422 10.05 8.66 -41.62
CA ALA A 422 10.66 8.76 -40.29
C ALA A 422 10.38 10.11 -39.60
N ARG A 423 10.25 11.19 -40.38
CA ARG A 423 9.89 12.52 -39.88
C ARG A 423 8.43 12.58 -39.41
N GLU A 424 7.50 12.01 -40.18
CA GLU A 424 6.08 11.92 -39.81
C GLU A 424 5.86 11.08 -38.54
N ILE A 425 6.57 9.96 -38.40
CA ILE A 425 6.52 9.13 -37.19
C ILE A 425 6.99 9.91 -35.95
N ARG A 426 8.09 10.67 -36.08
CA ARG A 426 8.60 11.51 -34.99
C ARG A 426 7.59 12.59 -34.59
N PHE A 427 6.96 13.25 -35.56
CA PHE A 427 5.93 14.24 -35.26
C PHE A 427 4.69 13.63 -34.60
N LYS A 428 4.27 12.43 -35.01
CA LYS A 428 3.17 11.70 -34.38
C LYS A 428 3.46 11.38 -32.91
N HIS A 429 4.69 10.98 -32.57
CA HIS A 429 5.07 10.74 -31.17
C HIS A 429 5.07 12.03 -30.34
N VAL A 430 5.60 13.14 -30.89
CA VAL A 430 5.58 14.44 -30.22
C VAL A 430 4.14 14.91 -29.97
N HIS A 431 3.25 14.74 -30.96
CA HIS A 431 1.84 15.09 -30.80
C HIS A 431 1.19 14.31 -29.66
N ARG A 432 1.41 12.99 -29.60
CA ARG A 432 0.90 12.15 -28.51
C ARG A 432 1.41 12.61 -27.14
N PHE A 433 2.68 12.97 -27.02
CA PHE A 433 3.22 13.47 -25.75
C PHE A 433 2.64 14.83 -25.37
N LEU A 434 2.35 15.69 -26.36
CA LEU A 434 1.72 16.98 -26.12
C LEU A 434 0.24 16.82 -25.70
N GLU A 435 -0.52 15.91 -26.31
CA GLU A 435 -1.89 15.59 -25.90
C GLU A 435 -1.91 15.15 -24.42
N LEU A 436 -1.09 14.17 -24.06
CA LEU A 436 -0.96 13.70 -22.68
C LEU A 436 -0.52 14.82 -21.73
N PHE A 437 0.40 15.70 -22.15
CA PHE A 437 0.84 16.83 -21.35
C PHE A 437 -0.30 17.80 -21.04
N LEU A 438 -1.16 18.08 -22.02
CA LEU A 438 -2.31 18.97 -21.86
C LEU A 438 -3.39 18.35 -20.97
N GLU A 439 -3.69 17.06 -21.15
CA GLU A 439 -4.63 16.32 -20.30
C GLU A 439 -4.19 16.36 -18.83
N GLU A 440 -2.91 16.09 -18.56
CA GLU A 440 -2.36 16.09 -17.19
C GLU A 440 -2.32 17.49 -16.56
N MET A 441 -2.13 18.54 -17.35
CA MET A 441 -2.22 19.93 -16.90
C MET A 441 -3.65 20.29 -16.46
N GLU A 442 -4.65 19.92 -17.26
CA GLU A 442 -6.07 20.16 -16.94
C GLU A 442 -6.48 19.41 -15.66
N GLU A 443 -6.12 18.14 -15.54
CA GLU A 443 -6.40 17.35 -14.34
C GLU A 443 -5.70 17.88 -13.09
N LEU A 444 -4.50 18.47 -13.22
CA LEU A 444 -3.80 19.14 -12.12
C LEU A 444 -4.52 20.44 -11.72
N GLU A 445 -5.08 21.21 -12.66
CA GLU A 445 -5.80 22.44 -12.35
C GLU A 445 -7.13 22.19 -11.63
N GLU A 446 -7.87 21.17 -12.07
CA GLU A 446 -9.19 20.82 -11.53
C GLU A 446 -9.09 19.98 -10.25
N GLY A 447 -8.14 19.05 -10.18
CA GLY A 447 -8.04 18.02 -9.14
C GLY A 447 -6.97 18.26 -8.06
N CYS A 448 -6.14 19.31 -8.15
CA CYS A 448 -5.05 19.49 -7.19
C CYS A 448 -5.55 19.90 -5.78
N PRO A 449 -5.09 19.22 -4.71
CA PRO A 449 -5.41 19.58 -3.33
C PRO A 449 -4.97 21.00 -2.96
N LEU A 450 -5.84 21.74 -2.26
CA LEU A 450 -5.63 23.15 -1.90
C LEU A 450 -4.27 23.46 -1.23
N GLY A 451 -3.71 22.52 -0.47
CA GLY A 451 -2.44 22.73 0.26
C GLY A 451 -1.18 22.71 -0.62
N VAL A 452 -1.23 22.12 -1.83
CA VAL A 452 -0.07 21.99 -2.74
C VAL A 452 -0.27 22.76 -4.03
N LYS A 453 -1.51 23.22 -4.27
CA LYS A 453 -1.96 23.81 -5.53
C LYS A 453 -1.06 24.94 -6.01
N GLU A 454 -0.69 25.88 -5.14
CA GLU A 454 0.16 27.01 -5.54
C GLU A 454 1.56 26.56 -6.01
N GLY A 455 2.19 25.62 -5.30
CA GLY A 455 3.52 25.11 -5.65
C GLY A 455 3.52 24.22 -6.89
N CYS A 456 2.54 23.31 -7.00
CA CYS A 456 2.36 22.49 -8.19
C CYS A 456 2.07 23.33 -9.44
N LEU A 457 1.18 24.33 -9.32
CA LEU A 457 0.86 25.21 -10.44
C LEU A 457 2.04 26.10 -10.85
N ALA A 458 2.80 26.64 -9.88
CA ALA A 458 3.99 27.42 -10.19
C ALA A 458 5.03 26.59 -10.97
N ARG A 459 5.28 25.35 -10.53
CA ARG A 459 6.21 24.43 -11.20
C ARG A 459 5.69 23.98 -12.57
N SER A 460 4.38 23.74 -12.70
CA SER A 460 3.75 23.38 -13.97
C SER A 460 3.94 24.47 -15.05
N LYS A 461 3.85 25.74 -14.66
CA LYS A 461 4.10 26.89 -15.56
C LYS A 461 5.55 26.96 -16.04
N GLU A 462 6.51 26.70 -15.14
CA GLU A 462 7.92 26.64 -15.53
C GLU A 462 8.17 25.49 -16.54
N ILE A 463 7.51 24.35 -16.36
CA ILE A 463 7.60 23.21 -17.28
C ILE A 463 6.96 23.54 -18.63
N GLU A 464 5.85 24.27 -18.64
CA GLU A 464 5.20 24.74 -19.87
C GLU A 464 6.17 25.60 -20.72
N GLU A 465 6.88 26.55 -20.10
CA GLU A 465 7.90 27.37 -20.78
C GLU A 465 9.04 26.52 -21.37
N LYS A 466 9.46 25.48 -20.62
CA LYS A 466 10.47 24.51 -21.10
C LYS A 466 9.96 23.68 -22.27
N MET A 467 8.69 23.27 -22.25
CA MET A 467 8.06 22.50 -23.33
C MET A 467 8.00 23.31 -24.63
N VAL A 468 7.63 24.60 -24.54
CA VAL A 468 7.64 25.50 -25.71
C VAL A 468 9.05 25.62 -26.30
N THR A 469 10.07 25.72 -25.44
CA THR A 469 11.47 25.78 -25.87
C THR A 469 11.92 24.47 -26.53
N ALA A 470 11.53 23.32 -25.96
CA ALA A 470 11.82 22.00 -26.50
C ALA A 470 11.20 21.79 -27.90
N LEU A 471 9.97 22.26 -28.11
CA LEU A 471 9.28 22.20 -29.39
C LEU A 471 9.97 23.04 -30.47
N ARG A 472 10.53 24.21 -30.13
CA ARG A 472 11.31 25.04 -31.07
C ARG A 472 12.60 24.35 -31.51
N ILE A 473 13.32 23.75 -30.57
CA ILE A 473 14.53 22.96 -30.85
C ILE A 473 14.20 21.76 -31.75
N MET A 474 13.10 21.07 -31.45
CA MET A 474 12.57 19.95 -32.24
C MET A 474 12.22 20.31 -33.68
N GLN A 475 11.64 21.49 -33.90
CA GLN A 475 11.22 21.96 -35.22
C GLN A 475 12.38 22.51 -36.05
N GLY A 476 13.57 22.68 -35.45
CA GLY A 476 14.77 23.15 -36.11
C GLY A 476 14.60 24.59 -36.60
N GLU A 477 14.85 25.57 -35.74
CA GLU A 477 14.97 26.97 -36.15
C GLU A 477 16.20 27.16 -37.07
N LEU A 478 16.01 26.83 -38.35
CA LEU A 478 16.60 27.51 -39.51
C LEU A 478 15.91 27.21 -40.85
N PHE A 479 14.84 26.41 -40.92
CA PHE A 479 14.00 26.35 -42.12
C PHE A 479 12.51 26.31 -41.78
N LEU A 480 11.92 27.51 -41.70
CA LEU A 480 10.48 27.70 -41.78
C LEU A 480 10.00 27.44 -43.22
N SER A 481 9.15 26.45 -43.39
CA SER A 481 7.93 26.55 -44.21
C SER A 481 7.17 25.22 -44.22
N GLN A 482 6.28 25.02 -43.25
CA GLN A 482 4.84 24.98 -43.52
C GLN A 482 4.04 24.85 -42.21
N PRO A 483 2.86 25.47 -42.13
CA PRO A 483 2.12 25.72 -40.90
C PRO A 483 1.39 24.45 -40.47
N ASN A 484 1.38 24.12 -39.17
CA ASN A 484 0.25 23.43 -38.52
C ASN A 484 0.48 23.14 -37.02
N MET A 485 1.70 23.08 -36.48
CA MET A 485 1.88 22.82 -35.02
C MET A 485 2.01 24.09 -34.16
N ILE A 486 2.59 25.16 -34.70
CA ILE A 486 2.65 26.46 -33.99
C ILE A 486 1.25 27.10 -33.95
N GLU A 487 0.41 26.88 -34.96
CA GLU A 487 -0.98 27.35 -35.01
C GLU A 487 -1.86 26.62 -33.99
N SER A 488 -1.67 25.32 -33.75
CA SER A 488 -2.38 24.60 -32.68
C SER A 488 -2.12 25.17 -31.28
N ILE A 489 -0.88 25.63 -31.01
CA ILE A 489 -0.50 26.27 -29.73
C ILE A 489 -0.96 27.75 -29.70
N GLN A 490 -0.88 28.47 -30.83
CA GLN A 490 -1.39 29.84 -30.95
C GLN A 490 -2.93 29.94 -30.94
N VAL A 491 -3.65 28.83 -31.16
CA VAL A 491 -5.11 28.74 -30.97
C VAL A 491 -5.48 28.55 -29.49
N VAL A 492 -4.56 28.06 -28.64
CA VAL A 492 -4.75 27.92 -27.18
C VAL A 492 -4.46 29.24 -26.44
N CYS A 493 -3.48 30.04 -26.89
CA CYS A 493 -3.14 31.32 -26.24
C CYS A 493 -4.33 32.31 -26.05
N PRO A 494 -5.32 32.42 -26.97
CA PRO A 494 -6.51 33.25 -26.78
C PRO A 494 -7.57 32.65 -25.86
N MET A 495 -7.60 31.33 -25.65
CA MET A 495 -8.54 30.70 -24.69
C MET A 495 -8.16 31.03 -23.25
N LEU A 496 -6.86 31.15 -22.94
CA LEU A 496 -6.36 31.58 -21.63
C LEU A 496 -6.49 33.09 -21.38
N SER A 497 -6.55 33.93 -22.42
CA SER A 497 -6.82 35.38 -22.26
C SER A 497 -8.24 35.67 -21.77
N ARG A 498 -9.19 34.73 -21.95
CA ARG A 498 -10.55 34.83 -21.38
C ARG A 498 -10.63 34.43 -19.90
N ILE A 499 -9.59 33.77 -19.37
CA ILE A 499 -9.57 33.28 -17.99
C ILE A 499 -8.99 34.34 -17.02
N SER A 500 -8.17 35.29 -17.48
CA SER A 500 -7.72 36.42 -16.65
C SER A 500 -8.81 37.46 -16.37
N GLU A 501 -9.93 37.46 -17.11
CA GLU A 501 -11.03 38.42 -16.91
C GLU A 501 -12.09 37.95 -15.89
N ARG A 502 -12.00 36.71 -15.38
CA ARG A 502 -12.94 36.21 -14.34
C ARG A 502 -12.41 36.24 -12.91
N SER A 503 -11.26 36.85 -12.66
CA SER A 503 -10.75 37.10 -11.30
C SER A 503 -10.97 38.54 -10.82
N GLN A 504 -12.12 39.13 -11.13
CA GLN A 504 -12.65 40.25 -10.35
C GLN A 504 -13.80 39.74 -9.49
N TRP A 505 -13.91 40.31 -8.27
CA TRP A 505 -14.90 40.07 -7.20
C TRP A 505 -14.52 38.89 -6.26
N HIS A 506 -14.19 39.05 -4.97
CA HIS A 506 -14.26 40.17 -4.03
C HIS A 506 -13.15 40.08 -2.96
N GLN A 507 -12.56 41.22 -2.63
CA GLN A 507 -11.83 41.46 -1.40
C GLN A 507 -12.83 41.43 -0.22
N CYS A 508 -12.62 40.54 0.74
CA CYS A 508 -13.41 40.51 1.98
C CYS A 508 -13.06 41.74 2.84
N THR A 509 -14.05 42.59 3.12
CA THR A 509 -13.92 43.82 3.91
C THR A 509 -13.78 43.59 5.43
N LYS A 510 -13.34 42.41 5.88
CA LYS A 510 -13.20 42.10 7.32
C LYS A 510 -11.87 41.51 7.77
N GLY A 511 -10.82 41.60 6.95
CA GLY A 511 -9.41 41.54 7.36
C GLY A 511 -9.07 40.67 8.58
N HIS A 512 -9.26 39.35 8.49
CA HIS A 512 -8.66 38.40 9.42
C HIS A 512 -7.72 37.48 8.64
N TYR A 513 -6.55 37.25 9.23
CA TYR A 513 -5.45 36.40 8.72
C TYR A 513 -5.87 34.95 8.57
#